data_AF-A0ABD1T3E8-F1
#
_entry.id   AF-A0ABD1T3E8-F1
#
_cell.length_a   1.000
_cell.length_b   1.000
_cell.length_c   1.000
_cell.angle_alpha   90.00
_cell.angle_beta   90.00
_cell.angle_gamma   90.00
#
_symmetry.space_group_name_H-M   'P 1'
#
loop_
_entity.id
_entity.type
_entity.pdbx_description
1 polymer ?
#
loop_
_entity_poly.entity_id
_entity_poly.type
_entity_poly.pdbx_seq_one_letter_code
_entity_poly.pdbx_strand_id
1 'polypeptide(L)'
;MFTDTFTDLYTLCPESTIWKLDHYHPYDPLNREYFITTGGVVGNPGRDTLGNWFKIQKFGGGYKLLHCPSVCTYCEVVCKDVGIYVQNGHRRLAITNVPFKVVFKKA
;
A
#
# COMPACT_ATOMS: atom_id res chain seq x y z
N MET A 1 23.53 0.32 12.56
CA MET A 1 22.75 1.57 12.68
C MET A 1 23.04 2.39 11.43
N PHE A 2 22.10 2.47 10.50
CA PHE A 2 22.21 3.37 9.36
C PHE A 2 21.18 4.47 9.57
N THR A 3 21.65 5.66 9.94
CA THR A 3 20.86 6.89 9.97
C THR A 3 21.10 7.59 8.65
N ASP A 4 20.22 7.35 7.68
CA ASP A 4 20.19 8.15 6.46
C ASP A 4 19.20 9.29 6.70
N THR A 5 19.71 10.46 7.06
CA THR A 5 18.92 11.67 7.26
C THR A 5 18.76 12.37 5.91
N PHE A 6 17.66 12.08 5.21
CA PHE A 6 17.25 12.88 4.07
C PHE A 6 16.63 14.18 4.61
N THR A 7 17.32 15.31 4.39
CA THR A 7 16.86 16.63 4.83
C THR A 7 15.52 16.96 4.20
N ASP A 8 14.55 17.12 5.08
CA ASP A 8 13.14 17.17 4.77
C ASP A 8 12.73 18.59 4.36
N LEU A 9 12.34 18.77 3.09
CA LEU A 9 11.59 19.95 2.66
C LEU A 9 10.09 19.83 3.03
N TYR A 10 9.70 18.83 3.85
CA TYR A 10 8.34 18.72 4.41
C TYR A 10 8.06 19.81 5.42
N THR A 11 7.16 20.72 5.09
CA THR A 11 6.42 21.50 6.09
C THR A 11 4.91 21.43 5.91
N LEU A 12 4.40 20.67 4.93
CA LEU A 12 2.97 20.65 4.60
C LEU A 12 2.24 19.35 5.02
N CYS A 13 2.92 18.20 5.05
CA CYS A 13 2.33 16.91 5.45
C CYS A 13 3.18 16.29 6.56
N PRO A 14 2.81 16.40 7.84
CA PRO A 14 3.61 15.83 8.93
C PRO A 14 3.62 14.28 8.94
N GLU A 15 2.77 13.63 8.15
CA GLU A 15 2.66 12.18 8.08
C GLU A 15 3.81 11.53 7.30
N SER A 16 4.15 10.28 7.65
CA SER A 16 5.19 9.51 6.96
C SER A 16 4.88 9.29 5.48
N THR A 17 5.91 9.02 4.66
CA THR A 17 5.76 8.57 3.26
C THR A 17 5.39 7.09 3.12
N ILE A 18 5.25 6.36 4.23
CA ILE A 18 4.99 4.92 4.22
C ILE A 18 3.59 4.67 3.69
N TRP A 19 3.50 3.77 2.72
CA TRP A 19 2.23 3.40 2.12
C TRP A 19 1.37 2.64 3.12
N LYS A 20 0.07 2.96 3.12
CA LYS A 20 -0.96 2.19 3.79
C LYS A 20 -2.22 2.14 2.94
N LEU A 21 -3.05 1.15 3.20
CA LEU A 21 -4.39 1.12 2.68
C LEU A 21 -5.29 2.03 3.51
N ASP A 22 -5.91 3.01 2.86
CA ASP A 22 -6.75 4.00 3.52
C ASP A 22 -7.99 3.35 4.15
N HIS A 23 -8.34 3.74 5.37
CA HIS A 23 -9.49 3.17 6.12
C HIS A 23 -9.54 1.63 6.17
N TYR A 24 -8.40 0.93 6.12
CA TYR A 24 -8.37 -0.52 6.31
C TYR A 24 -8.89 -0.88 7.70
N HIS A 25 -10.02 -1.59 7.75
CA HIS A 25 -10.57 -2.12 8.99
C HIS A 25 -10.68 -3.64 8.87
N PRO A 26 -9.96 -4.42 9.70
CA PRO A 26 -9.95 -5.87 9.59
C PRO A 26 -11.33 -6.51 9.81
N TYR A 27 -12.25 -5.81 10.48
CA TYR A 27 -13.63 -6.28 10.69
C TYR A 27 -14.63 -5.76 9.64
N ASP A 28 -14.19 -4.87 8.75
CA ASP A 28 -14.99 -4.42 7.59
C ASP A 28 -14.09 -4.22 6.37
N PRO A 29 -13.58 -5.33 5.78
CA PRO A 29 -12.59 -5.29 4.71
C PRO A 29 -13.16 -5.04 3.30
N LEU A 30 -14.48 -4.93 3.13
CA LEU A 30 -15.12 -4.93 1.80
C LEU A 30 -16.02 -3.74 1.49
N ASN A 31 -16.33 -2.86 2.45
CA ASN A 31 -17.34 -1.80 2.25
C ASN A 31 -16.81 -0.42 1.83
N ARG A 32 -15.53 -0.26 1.48
CA ARG A 32 -14.98 1.07 1.10
C ARG A 32 -14.09 1.00 -0.13
N GLU A 33 -14.07 2.09 -0.90
CA GLU A 33 -13.12 2.29 -2.00
C GLU A 33 -11.71 2.46 -1.40
N TYR A 34 -10.95 1.38 -1.33
CA TYR A 34 -9.63 1.42 -0.68
C TYR A 34 -8.56 2.01 -1.61
N PHE A 35 -8.22 3.27 -1.40
CA PHE A 35 -7.05 3.91 -1.99
C PHE A 35 -5.78 3.55 -1.23
N ILE A 36 -4.65 3.51 -1.94
CA ILE A 36 -3.33 3.55 -1.29
C ILE A 36 -3.01 5.00 -0.98
N THR A 37 -2.65 5.26 0.27
CA THR A 37 -2.26 6.58 0.79
C THR A 37 -0.95 6.48 1.56
N THR A 38 -0.43 7.61 2.02
CA THR A 38 0.75 7.69 2.88
C THR A 38 0.34 7.83 4.36
N GLY A 39 1.30 7.94 5.28
CA GLY A 39 1.06 8.02 6.71
C GLY A 39 0.91 6.66 7.40
N GLY A 40 1.52 5.62 6.83
CA GLY A 40 1.72 4.33 7.48
C GLY A 40 2.84 4.37 8.53
N VAL A 41 3.14 3.22 9.11
CA VAL A 41 4.21 3.05 10.11
C VAL A 41 5.18 1.98 9.60
N VAL A 42 6.49 2.24 9.75
CA VAL A 42 7.54 1.28 9.40
C VAL A 42 7.55 0.12 10.40
N GLY A 43 7.60 -1.12 9.90
CA GLY A 43 7.80 -2.31 10.74
C GLY A 43 6.55 -2.73 11.53
N ASN A 44 6.78 -3.29 12.73
CA ASN A 44 5.76 -3.88 13.60
C ASN A 44 4.80 -4.86 12.87
N PRO A 45 5.30 -5.93 12.24
CA PRO A 45 4.47 -6.87 11.48
C PRO A 45 3.44 -7.54 12.40
N GLY A 46 2.16 -7.24 12.18
CA GLY A 46 1.09 -7.76 12.99
C GLY A 46 -0.25 -7.10 12.67
N ARG A 47 -1.23 -7.32 13.55
CA ARG A 47 -2.59 -6.82 13.40
C ARG A 47 -2.65 -5.30 13.22
N ASP A 48 -1.84 -4.56 13.98
CA ASP A 48 -1.89 -3.10 14.06
C ASP A 48 -1.33 -2.41 12.81
N THR A 49 -0.55 -3.12 11.99
CA THR A 49 0.05 -2.58 10.76
C THR A 49 -0.41 -3.29 9.51
N LEU A 50 -1.46 -4.12 9.57
CA LEU A 50 -1.95 -4.91 8.45
C LEU A 50 -2.06 -4.11 7.14
N GLY A 51 -2.63 -2.90 7.21
CA GLY A 51 -2.82 -2.00 6.09
C GLY A 51 -1.54 -1.51 5.41
N ASN A 52 -0.37 -1.65 6.04
CA ASN A 52 0.91 -1.12 5.55
C ASN A 52 1.66 -2.12 4.66
N TRP A 53 1.17 -3.35 4.53
CA TRP A 53 1.90 -4.43 3.86
C TRP A 53 1.42 -4.66 2.44
N PHE A 54 2.38 -4.59 1.51
CA PHE A 54 2.17 -4.83 0.09
C PHE A 54 3.16 -5.90 -0.39
N LYS A 55 2.77 -6.62 -1.45
CA LYS A 55 3.61 -7.61 -2.11
C LYS A 55 3.88 -7.18 -3.54
N ILE A 56 5.00 -7.65 -4.08
CA ILE A 56 5.36 -7.58 -5.49
C ILE A 56 5.27 -8.99 -6.04
N GLN A 57 4.54 -9.19 -7.13
CA GLN A 57 4.37 -10.50 -7.75
C GLN A 57 4.68 -10.40 -9.25
N LYS A 58 5.32 -11.43 -9.83
CA LYS A 58 5.52 -11.51 -11.28
C LYS A 58 4.18 -11.46 -12.01
N PHE A 59 4.10 -10.69 -13.09
CA PHE A 59 2.89 -10.53 -13.89
C PHE A 59 3.23 -10.23 -15.36
N GLY A 60 3.04 -11.21 -16.24
CA GLY A 60 3.48 -11.14 -17.62
C GLY A 60 4.98 -10.85 -17.73
N GLY A 61 5.36 -9.90 -18.58
CA GLY A 61 6.75 -9.42 -18.72
C GLY A 61 7.21 -8.40 -17.66
N GLY A 62 6.50 -8.27 -16.54
CA GLY A 62 6.83 -7.32 -15.46
C GLY A 62 6.32 -7.82 -14.11
N TYR A 63 5.86 -6.88 -13.29
CA TYR A 63 5.32 -7.16 -11.96
C TYR A 63 3.95 -6.51 -11.77
N LYS A 64 3.23 -6.97 -10.76
CA LYS A 64 2.08 -6.28 -10.18
C LYS A 64 2.28 -6.09 -8.69
N LEU A 65 1.62 -5.09 -8.14
CA LEU A 65 1.51 -4.89 -6.70
C LEU A 65 0.18 -5.46 -6.21
N LEU A 66 0.16 -5.98 -5.00
CA LEU A 66 -1.06 -6.45 -4.34
C LEU A 66 -1.00 -6.16 -2.85
N HIS A 67 -2.17 -5.88 -2.27
CA HIS A 67 -2.35 -5.89 -0.82
C HIS A 67 -2.91 -7.24 -0.43
N CYS A 68 -2.09 -8.03 0.27
CA CYS A 68 -2.44 -9.36 0.74
C CYS A 68 -1.49 -9.70 1.91
N PRO A 69 -1.66 -9.05 3.07
CA PRO A 69 -0.75 -9.21 4.20
C PRO A 69 -0.70 -10.66 4.69
N SER A 70 0.48 -11.11 5.12
CA SER A 70 0.69 -12.42 5.76
C SER A 70 1.35 -12.29 7.13
N VAL A 71 1.31 -11.09 7.70
CA VAL A 71 1.95 -10.74 8.98
C VAL A 71 1.06 -11.02 10.20
N CYS A 72 -0.19 -11.42 9.99
CA CYS A 72 -1.11 -11.90 11.03
C CYS A 72 -1.84 -13.13 10.49
N THR A 73 -1.58 -14.31 11.05
CA THR A 73 -2.10 -15.59 10.55
C THR A 73 -3.56 -15.84 10.90
N TYR A 74 -4.07 -15.20 11.96
CA TYR A 74 -5.44 -15.34 12.45
C TYR A 74 -6.35 -14.18 12.04
N CYS A 75 -5.82 -13.17 11.33
CA CYS A 75 -6.59 -12.03 10.90
C CYS A 75 -7.30 -12.33 9.58
N GLU A 76 -8.56 -11.92 9.46
CA GLU A 76 -9.20 -11.79 8.15
C GLU A 76 -8.61 -10.59 7.42
N VAL A 77 -8.18 -10.81 6.16
CA VAL A 77 -7.44 -9.82 5.39
C VAL A 77 -8.00 -9.67 3.99
N VAL A 78 -7.91 -8.45 3.45
CA VAL A 78 -8.12 -8.22 2.02
C VAL A 78 -6.93 -8.77 1.26
N CYS A 79 -7.20 -9.60 0.25
CA CYS A 79 -6.19 -10.08 -0.69
C CYS A 79 -6.62 -9.71 -2.12
N LYS A 80 -6.12 -8.58 -2.63
CA LYS A 80 -6.51 -8.04 -3.94
C LYS A 80 -5.35 -7.30 -4.59
N ASP A 81 -5.41 -7.21 -5.92
CA ASP A 81 -4.42 -6.50 -6.72
C ASP A 81 -4.53 -4.98 -6.53
N VAL A 82 -3.42 -4.29 -6.79
CA VAL A 82 -3.37 -2.83 -6.89
C VAL A 82 -3.44 -2.45 -8.35
N GLY A 83 -4.30 -1.48 -8.65
CA GLY A 83 -4.45 -0.91 -9.97
C GLY A 83 -4.66 0.59 -9.93
N ILE A 84 -5.11 1.15 -11.06
CA ILE A 84 -5.34 2.58 -11.22
C ILE A 84 -6.83 2.89 -11.11
N TYR A 85 -7.16 3.87 -10.27
CA TYR A 85 -8.48 4.48 -10.19
C TYR A 85 -8.37 5.97 -10.51
N VAL A 86 -9.24 6.50 -11.37
CA VAL A 86 -9.24 7.93 -11.72
C VAL A 86 -10.21 8.66 -10.81
N GLN A 87 -9.69 9.48 -9.90
CA GLN A 87 -10.48 10.32 -9.00
C GLN A 87 -10.15 11.78 -9.26
N ASN A 88 -11.16 12.59 -9.59
CA ASN A 88 -10.99 14.03 -9.86
C ASN A 88 -9.90 14.33 -10.91
N GLY A 89 -9.79 13.49 -11.94
CA GLY A 89 -8.74 13.60 -12.98
C GLY A 89 -7.36 13.06 -12.57
N HIS A 90 -7.16 12.66 -11.31
CA HIS A 90 -5.91 12.08 -10.82
C HIS A 90 -5.94 10.56 -10.88
N ARG A 91 -4.84 9.96 -11.37
CA ARG A 91 -4.64 8.50 -11.40
C ARG A 91 -4.11 8.04 -10.04
N ARG A 92 -5.00 7.64 -9.13
CA ARG A 92 -4.66 7.12 -7.81
C ARG A 92 -4.43 5.61 -7.87
N LEU A 93 -3.58 5.11 -6.98
CA LEU A 93 -3.47 3.68 -6.72
C LEU A 93 -4.62 3.25 -5.80
N ALA A 94 -5.29 2.16 -6.15
CA ALA A 94 -6.39 1.61 -5.39
C ALA A 94 -6.41 0.09 -5.50
N ILE A 95 -7.11 -0.55 -4.57
CA ILE A 95 -7.36 -1.98 -4.62
C ILE A 95 -8.46 -2.28 -5.64
N THR A 96 -8.17 -3.17 -6.58
CA THR A 96 -9.07 -3.49 -7.70
C THR A 96 -8.84 -4.93 -8.18
N ASN A 97 -9.77 -5.42 -9.00
CA ASN A 97 -9.64 -6.71 -9.69
C ASN A 97 -8.79 -6.61 -10.98
N VAL A 98 -8.42 -5.39 -11.40
CA VAL A 98 -7.60 -5.16 -12.61
C VAL A 98 -6.20 -4.69 -12.20
N PRO A 99 -5.18 -5.56 -12.22
CA PRO A 99 -3.83 -5.21 -11.80
C PRO A 99 -3.17 -4.19 -12.73
N PHE A 100 -2.43 -3.24 -12.17
CA PHE A 100 -1.55 -2.36 -12.93
C PHE A 100 -0.14 -2.96 -13.06
N LYS A 101 0.26 -3.28 -14.29
CA LYS A 101 1.58 -3.85 -14.58
C LYS A 101 2.66 -2.76 -14.45
N VAL A 102 3.72 -3.06 -13.70
CA VAL A 102 4.87 -2.18 -13.47
C VAL A 102 6.19 -2.87 -13.79
N VAL A 103 7.22 -2.07 -14.03
CA VAL A 103 8.63 -2.49 -14.10
C VAL A 103 9.44 -1.58 -13.17
N PHE A 104 10.39 -2.14 -12.45
CA PHE A 104 11.24 -1.37 -11.53
C PHE A 104 12.54 -1.00 -12.24
N LYS A 105 12.82 0.30 -12.32
CA LYS A 105 14.06 0.85 -12.86
C LYS A 105 14.90 1.34 -11.68
N LYS A 106 16.19 0.98 -11.67
CA LYS A 106 17.15 1.55 -10.71
C LYS A 106 17.19 3.07 -10.89
N ALA A 107 17.05 3.81 -9.79
CA ALA A 107 17.14 5.27 -9.78
C ALA A 107 18.54 5.74 -10.17
#